data_AF-A0A7S3UL77-F1
#
_entry.id   AF-A0A7S3UL77-F1
#
_cell.length_a   1.000
_cell.length_b   1.000
_cell.length_c   1.000
_cell.angle_alpha   90.00
_cell.angle_beta   90.00
_cell.angle_gamma   90.00
#
_symmetry.space_group_name_H-M   'P 1'
#
loop_
_entity.id
_entity.type
_entity.pdbx_description
1 polymer ?
#
loop_
_entity_poly.entity_id
_entity_poly.type
_entity_poly.pdbx_seq_one_letter_code
_entity_poly.pdbx_strand_id
1 'polypeptide(L)'
;GTFTGFGALAAQQAGDIEVVAIDDYRDGRDAEAVFHKHAKRTTSLMVDGGLSALRRLQLEGREFDMVFVDIDPTNLEEMSQVWEMLVGGLVRLGGAIVIDNVAPTEATWPPYLGSAVPPE
;
A
#
# COMPACT_ATOMS: atom_id res chain seq x y z
N GLY A 1 -1.81 -3.91 3.17
CA GLY A 1 -2.59 -5.07 3.58
C GLY A 1 -3.62 -5.34 2.51
N THR A 2 -3.79 -6.61 2.16
CA THR A 2 -4.74 -7.05 1.14
C THR A 2 -5.76 -8.03 1.71
N PHE A 3 -5.39 -8.79 2.75
CA PHE A 3 -6.18 -9.85 3.38
C PHE A 3 -6.83 -10.76 2.32
N THR A 4 -8.15 -10.83 2.23
CA THR A 4 -8.86 -11.66 1.23
C THR A 4 -8.83 -11.09 -0.20
N GLY A 5 -8.30 -9.89 -0.41
CA GLY A 5 -8.17 -9.29 -1.73
C GLY A 5 -9.13 -8.18 -2.05
N PHE A 6 -10.13 -7.88 -1.21
CA PHE A 6 -11.26 -7.04 -1.63
C PHE A 6 -10.84 -5.71 -2.28
N GLY A 7 -9.94 -4.93 -1.66
CA GLY A 7 -9.49 -3.65 -2.21
C GLY A 7 -8.77 -3.80 -3.57
N ALA A 8 -7.81 -4.71 -3.65
CA ALA A 8 -7.07 -5.00 -4.88
C ALA A 8 -7.99 -5.57 -5.98
N LEU A 9 -8.91 -6.46 -5.61
CA LEU A 9 -9.89 -7.06 -6.51
C LEU A 9 -10.94 -6.04 -6.98
N ALA A 10 -11.28 -5.04 -6.19
CA ALA A 10 -12.14 -3.94 -6.62
C ALA A 10 -11.40 -3.01 -7.59
N ALA A 11 -10.15 -2.67 -7.31
CA ALA A 11 -9.31 -1.82 -8.17
C ALA A 11 -9.19 -2.41 -9.59
N GLN A 12 -8.90 -3.70 -9.73
CA GLN A 12 -8.83 -4.35 -11.06
C GLN A 12 -10.17 -4.38 -11.82
N GLN A 13 -11.32 -4.18 -11.16
CA GLN A 13 -12.62 -4.11 -11.83
C GLN A 13 -12.95 -2.68 -12.28
N ALA A 14 -12.30 -1.68 -11.70
CA ALA A 14 -12.49 -0.28 -12.06
C ALA A 14 -11.94 0.07 -13.46
N GLY A 15 -11.00 -0.73 -14.00
CA GLY A 15 -10.46 -0.52 -15.34
C GLY A 15 -9.41 -1.55 -15.74
N ASP A 16 -8.81 -1.33 -16.91
CA ASP A 16 -7.64 -2.09 -17.38
C ASP A 16 -6.37 -1.48 -16.78
N ILE A 17 -6.14 -1.80 -15.50
CA ILE A 17 -5.00 -1.31 -14.73
C ILE A 17 -4.14 -2.47 -14.23
N GLU A 18 -2.84 -2.22 -14.08
CA GLU A 18 -1.96 -3.09 -13.32
C GLU A 18 -2.19 -2.87 -11.83
N VAL A 19 -2.34 -3.96 -11.07
CA VAL A 19 -2.49 -3.91 -9.62
C VAL A 19 -1.39 -4.75 -9.00
N VAL A 20 -0.66 -4.17 -8.05
CA VAL A 20 0.30 -4.89 -7.20
C VAL A 20 -0.27 -4.93 -5.79
N ALA A 21 -0.69 -6.12 -5.36
CA ALA A 21 -1.15 -6.37 -4.00
C ALA A 21 0.01 -6.83 -3.12
N ILE A 22 0.08 -6.34 -1.88
CA ILE A 22 1.11 -6.70 -0.90
C ILE A 22 0.42 -7.17 0.37
N ASP A 23 0.81 -8.35 0.85
CA ASP A 23 0.38 -8.92 2.13
C ASP A 23 1.38 -9.97 2.60
N ASP A 24 1.48 -10.21 3.90
CA ASP A 24 2.38 -11.24 4.46
C ASP A 24 1.64 -12.55 4.84
N TYR A 25 0.30 -12.56 4.77
CA TYR A 25 -0.60 -13.68 5.05
C TYR A 25 -0.26 -14.49 6.32
N ARG A 26 0.34 -13.86 7.34
CA ARG A 26 0.77 -14.55 8.57
C ARG A 26 -0.36 -15.35 9.24
N ASP A 27 -1.62 -14.97 9.04
CA ASP A 27 -2.79 -15.57 9.69
C ASP A 27 -3.85 -16.18 8.73
N GLY A 28 -3.60 -16.33 7.42
CA GLY A 28 -4.69 -16.70 6.50
C GLY A 28 -4.34 -17.21 5.11
N ARG A 29 -3.80 -18.43 4.99
CA ARG A 29 -3.57 -19.10 3.68
C ARG A 29 -4.82 -19.23 2.80
N ASP A 30 -6.01 -19.31 3.41
CA ASP A 30 -7.26 -19.35 2.64
C ASP A 30 -7.55 -18.03 1.93
N ALA A 31 -7.09 -16.90 2.48
CA ALA A 31 -7.25 -15.58 1.87
C ALA A 31 -6.41 -15.43 0.59
N GLU A 32 -5.19 -15.95 0.59
CA GLU A 32 -4.32 -16.00 -0.60
C GLU A 32 -4.98 -16.82 -1.73
N ALA A 33 -5.56 -17.97 -1.39
CA ALA A 33 -6.25 -18.82 -2.37
C ALA A 33 -7.48 -18.14 -2.98
N VAL A 34 -8.24 -17.38 -2.17
CA VAL A 34 -9.37 -16.58 -2.65
C VAL A 34 -8.89 -15.48 -3.59
N PHE A 35 -7.81 -14.78 -3.25
CA PHE A 35 -7.22 -13.75 -4.11
C PHE A 35 -6.86 -14.31 -5.49
N HIS A 36 -6.07 -15.39 -5.53
CA HIS A 36 -5.61 -15.99 -6.79
C HIS A 36 -6.75 -16.50 -7.68
N LYS A 37 -7.84 -16.98 -7.07
CA LYS A 37 -9.02 -17.43 -7.82
C LYS A 37 -9.70 -16.30 -8.60
N HIS A 38 -9.59 -15.05 -8.13
CA HIS A 38 -10.33 -13.91 -8.65
C HIS A 38 -9.47 -12.80 -9.27
N ALA A 39 -8.15 -12.85 -9.09
CA ALA A 39 -7.21 -11.92 -9.70
C ALA A 39 -7.14 -12.09 -11.22
N LYS A 40 -7.20 -10.97 -11.97
CA LYS A 40 -6.88 -10.92 -13.39
C LYS A 40 -5.38 -11.05 -13.61
N ARG A 41 -4.97 -11.29 -14.86
CA ARG A 41 -3.55 -11.38 -15.26
C ARG A 41 -2.75 -10.10 -15.00
N THR A 42 -3.42 -8.95 -14.96
CA THR A 42 -2.82 -7.64 -14.65
C THR A 42 -2.66 -7.40 -13.14
N THR A 43 -3.12 -8.34 -12.31
CA THR A 43 -3.03 -8.25 -10.86
C THR A 43 -1.97 -9.23 -10.35
N SER A 44 -0.95 -8.70 -9.69
CA SER A 44 0.11 -9.48 -9.05
C SER A 44 -0.02 -9.42 -7.53
N LEU A 45 0.45 -10.48 -6.86
CA LEU A 45 0.51 -10.56 -5.41
C LEU A 45 1.96 -10.74 -4.98
N MET A 46 2.42 -9.88 -4.07
CA MET A 46 3.70 -9.99 -3.39
C MET A 46 3.43 -10.47 -1.96
N VAL A 47 3.80 -11.73 -1.69
CA VAL A 47 3.72 -12.31 -0.35
C VAL A 47 5.01 -11.99 0.40
N ASP A 48 5.03 -10.86 1.10
CA ASP A 48 6.19 -10.35 1.85
C ASP A 48 5.74 -9.30 2.87
N GLY A 49 6.60 -8.99 3.85
CA GLY A 49 6.37 -7.87 4.76
C GLY A 49 6.29 -6.55 4.00
N GLY A 50 5.39 -5.65 4.41
CA GLY A 50 5.10 -4.40 3.70
C GLY A 50 6.35 -3.58 3.34
N LEU A 51 7.23 -3.32 4.33
CA LEU A 51 8.47 -2.58 4.10
C LEU A 51 9.44 -3.28 3.14
N SER A 52 9.60 -4.60 3.26
CA SER A 52 10.46 -5.39 2.37
C SER A 52 9.98 -5.34 0.93
N ALA A 53 8.66 -5.50 0.73
CA ALA A 53 8.04 -5.42 -0.59
C ALA A 53 8.20 -4.04 -1.23
N LEU A 54 7.92 -2.96 -0.47
CA LEU A 54 8.11 -1.59 -0.95
C LEU A 54 9.57 -1.32 -1.33
N ARG A 55 10.52 -1.83 -0.54
CA ARG A 55 11.96 -1.63 -0.80
C ARG A 55 12.38 -2.30 -2.09
N ARG A 56 11.88 -3.51 -2.32
CA ARG A 56 12.09 -4.23 -3.56
C ARG A 56 11.53 -3.47 -4.76
N LEU A 57 10.28 -2.99 -4.68
CA LEU A 57 9.65 -2.20 -5.75
C LEU A 57 10.46 -0.93 -6.07
N GLN A 58 11.00 -0.28 -5.04
CA GLN A 58 11.82 0.93 -5.21
C GLN A 58 13.15 0.61 -5.89
N LEU A 59 13.81 -0.49 -5.51
CA LEU A 59 15.04 -0.97 -6.16
C LEU A 59 14.81 -1.42 -7.62
N GLU A 60 13.61 -1.92 -7.93
CA GLU A 60 13.18 -2.26 -9.29
C GLU A 60 12.80 -1.02 -10.13
N GLY A 61 12.82 0.18 -9.54
CA GLY A 61 12.47 1.43 -10.22
C GLY A 61 10.99 1.51 -10.59
N ARG A 62 10.12 0.85 -9.81
CA ARG A 62 8.67 0.90 -10.00
C ARG A 62 8.12 2.23 -9.50
N GLU A 63 7.18 2.78 -10.26
CA GLU A 63 6.39 3.95 -9.88
C GLU A 63 4.90 3.63 -10.03
N PHE A 64 4.07 4.23 -9.18
CA PHE A 64 2.63 4.00 -9.11
C PHE A 64 1.83 5.30 -9.22
N ASP A 65 0.71 5.25 -9.94
CA ASP A 65 -0.28 6.34 -10.02
C ASP A 65 -1.02 6.55 -8.70
N MET A 66 -1.30 5.45 -7.99
CA MET A 66 -2.04 5.44 -6.75
C MET A 66 -1.56 4.30 -5.86
N VAL A 67 -1.43 4.57 -4.57
CA VAL A 67 -1.19 3.55 -3.53
C VAL A 67 -2.28 3.66 -2.47
N PHE A 68 -2.89 2.52 -2.16
CA PHE A 68 -3.87 2.37 -1.08
C PHE A 68 -3.20 1.65 0.09
N VAL A 69 -3.07 2.35 1.22
CA VAL A 69 -2.41 1.87 2.43
C VAL A 69 -3.48 1.48 3.44
N ASP A 70 -3.78 0.20 3.49
CA ASP A 70 -4.63 -0.42 4.52
C ASP A 70 -3.78 -1.38 5.33
N ILE A 71 -3.14 -0.83 6.36
CA ILE A 71 -2.37 -1.56 7.36
C ILE A 71 -2.76 -1.02 8.72
N ASP A 72 -2.91 -1.92 9.69
CA ASP A 72 -3.17 -1.52 11.08
C ASP A 72 -1.93 -0.77 11.61
N PRO A 73 -2.06 0.51 12.02
CA PRO A 73 -0.95 1.28 12.55
C PRO A 73 -0.61 0.77 13.95
N THR A 74 0.12 -0.34 14.02
CA THR A 74 0.62 -0.90 15.29
C THR A 74 1.94 -0.26 15.71
N ASN A 75 2.64 0.41 14.79
CA ASN A 75 3.92 1.08 15.01
C ASN A 75 4.05 2.35 14.15
N LEU A 76 4.33 3.50 14.77
CA LEU A 76 4.51 4.79 14.11
C LEU A 76 5.80 4.90 13.29
N GLU A 77 6.84 4.17 13.71
CA GLU A 77 8.11 4.14 12.99
C GLU A 77 7.94 3.47 11.62
N GLU A 78 7.23 2.35 11.58
CA GLU A 78 6.92 1.63 10.35
C GLU A 78 6.07 2.49 9.41
N MET A 79 5.04 3.18 9.92
CA MET A 79 4.24 4.09 9.11
C MET A 79 5.06 5.25 8.53
N SER A 80 6.01 5.78 9.30
CA SER A 80 6.90 6.85 8.83
C SER A 80 7.81 6.35 7.71
N GLN A 81 8.35 5.14 7.83
CA GLN A 81 9.17 4.52 6.79
C GLN A 81 8.36 4.21 5.52
N VAL A 82 7.15 3.67 5.65
CA VAL A 82 6.24 3.49 4.51
C VAL A 82 6.00 4.82 3.82
N TRP A 83 5.67 5.88 4.58
CA TRP A 83 5.45 7.21 4.03
C TRP A 83 6.67 7.72 3.25
N GLU A 84 7.86 7.67 3.84
CA GLU A 84 9.11 8.09 3.20
C GLU A 84 9.38 7.35 1.89
N MET A 85 9.10 6.05 1.83
CA MET A 85 9.29 5.25 0.61
C MET A 85 8.26 5.61 -0.46
N LEU A 86 7.01 5.87 -0.07
CA LEU A 86 5.96 6.29 -0.99
C LEU A 86 6.25 7.65 -1.62
N VAL A 87 6.56 8.67 -0.81
CA VAL A 87 6.87 10.02 -1.31
C VAL A 87 8.27 10.11 -1.95
N GLY A 88 9.19 9.22 -1.56
CA GLY A 88 10.57 9.18 -2.03
C GLY A 88 10.77 8.56 -3.41
N GLY A 89 9.69 8.20 -4.11
CA GLY A 89 9.75 7.80 -5.51
C GLY A 89 8.88 6.61 -5.91
N LEU A 90 8.18 5.95 -4.98
CA LEU A 90 7.23 4.91 -5.37
C LEU A 90 5.92 5.49 -5.92
N VAL A 91 5.51 6.68 -5.48
CA VAL A 91 4.36 7.38 -6.05
C VAL A 91 4.84 8.53 -6.92
N ARG A 92 4.43 8.52 -8.20
CA ARG A 92 4.84 9.57 -9.14
C ARG A 92 4.29 10.93 -8.73
N LEU A 93 4.92 12.00 -9.19
CA LEU A 93 4.37 13.35 -9.03
C LEU A 93 2.97 13.44 -9.65
N GLY A 94 2.03 13.99 -8.86
CA GLY A 94 0.61 14.04 -9.20
C GLY A 94 -0.16 12.73 -9.00
N GLY A 95 0.49 11.68 -8.49
CA GLY A 95 -0.16 10.46 -8.01
C GLY A 95 -0.82 10.65 -6.63
N ALA A 96 -1.54 9.63 -6.18
CA ALA A 96 -2.32 9.66 -4.95
C ALA A 96 -1.84 8.61 -3.93
N ILE A 97 -1.72 9.02 -2.67
CA ILE A 97 -1.59 8.10 -1.53
C ILE A 97 -2.89 8.19 -0.75
N VAL A 98 -3.60 7.07 -0.64
CA VAL A 98 -4.84 6.95 0.13
C VAL A 98 -4.58 6.02 1.29
N ILE A 99 -4.92 6.45 2.49
CA ILE A 99 -4.63 5.72 3.72
C ILE A 99 -5.95 5.38 4.40
N ASP A 100 -6.19 4.10 4.64
CA ASP A 100 -7.36 3.61 5.35
C ASP A 100 -7.16 3.70 6.87
N ASN A 101 -8.25 3.66 7.62
CA ASN A 101 -8.25 3.60 9.09
C ASN A 101 -7.45 4.72 9.80
N VAL A 102 -7.43 5.92 9.20
CA VAL A 102 -6.98 7.18 9.83
C VAL A 102 -7.96 7.64 10.91
N ALA A 103 -8.16 6.85 11.95
CA ALA A 103 -9.01 7.23 13.08
C ALA A 103 -8.40 8.41 13.87
N PRO A 104 -9.23 9.33 14.39
CA PRO A 104 -8.80 10.62 14.95
C PRO A 104 -8.33 10.50 16.40
N THR A 105 -7.45 9.56 16.71
CA THR A 105 -6.69 9.65 17.96
C THR A 105 -5.43 10.46 17.65
N GLU A 106 -5.29 11.62 18.28
CA GLU A 106 -4.29 12.70 18.09
C GLU A 106 -2.79 12.28 18.08
N ALA A 107 -2.47 10.99 18.07
CA ALA A 107 -1.14 10.47 18.34
C ALA A 107 -0.46 9.72 17.19
N THR A 108 -1.13 9.44 16.06
CA THR A 108 -0.63 8.40 15.14
C THR A 108 -0.04 8.85 13.80
N TRP A 109 0.08 10.15 13.56
CA TRP A 109 0.70 10.65 12.32
C TRP A 109 1.75 11.72 12.60
N PRO A 110 2.87 11.73 11.88
CA PRO A 110 3.80 12.83 11.94
C PRO A 110 3.07 14.15 11.60
N PRO A 111 3.32 15.25 12.34
CA PRO A 111 2.55 16.49 12.23
C PRO A 111 2.61 17.17 10.85
N TYR A 112 3.49 16.74 9.95
CA TYR A 112 3.63 17.27 8.60
C TYR A 112 2.53 16.82 7.62
N LEU A 113 1.67 15.87 7.98
CA LEU A 113 0.55 15.44 7.12
C LEU A 113 -0.66 16.40 7.14
N GLY A 114 -0.70 17.36 8.08
CA GLY A 114 -1.68 18.44 8.11
C GLY A 114 -1.28 19.69 7.33
N SER A 115 -0.03 19.78 6.87
CA SER A 115 0.44 20.87 6.04
C SER A 115 0.86 20.34 4.68
N ALA A 116 0.08 20.63 3.65
CA ALA A 116 0.42 20.38 2.25
C ALA A 116 1.62 21.23 1.75
N VAL A 117 2.57 21.55 2.63
CA VAL A 117 3.75 22.37 2.37
C VAL A 117 4.96 21.56 2.81
N PRO A 118 5.83 21.15 1.87
CA PRO A 118 7.13 20.56 2.22
C PRO A 118 7.95 21.57 3.03
N PRO A 119 8.71 21.15 4.05
CA PRO A 119 9.64 22.04 4.74
C PRO A 119 10.73 22.55 3.76
N GLU A 120 11.14 23.80 3.96
CA GLU A 120 12.16 24.52 3.18
C GLU A 120 13.56 23.88 3.24
#